data_AF-D8QK56-F1
#
_entry.id   AF-D8QK56-F1
#
_cell.length_a   1.000
_cell.length_b   1.000
_cell.length_c   1.000
_cell.angle_alpha   90.00
_cell.angle_beta   90.00
_cell.angle_gamma   90.00
#
_symmetry.space_group_name_H-M   'P 1'
#
loop_
_entity.id
_entity.type
_entity.pdbx_description
1 polymer ?
#
loop_
_entity_poly.entity_id
_entity_poly.type
_entity_poly.pdbx_seq_one_letter_code
_entity_poly.pdbx_strand_id
1 'polypeptide(L)'
;RIRRWARLRLPNGQTARCRWQEDSMSLKEIRMSRNIKFSTGSGQRFAEVHFYALIPVHGELRGVAVCSLYGPPHPGIYRLSSKTYITMQHHRDVDVIAIDARSILSVVLIAP
;
A
#
# COMPACT_ATOMS: atom_id res chain seq x y z
N ARG A 1 -19.68 11.30 -7.67
CA ARG A 1 -19.27 9.86 -7.74
C ARG A 1 -17.77 9.81 -8.01
N ILE A 2 -16.97 9.15 -7.16
CA ILE A 2 -15.51 9.03 -7.36
C ILE A 2 -15.24 7.83 -8.28
N ARG A 3 -14.45 8.03 -9.34
CA ARG A 3 -13.95 6.93 -10.18
C ARG A 3 -12.83 6.22 -9.44
N ARG A 4 -12.88 4.88 -9.43
CA ARG A 4 -11.86 4.03 -8.80
C ARG A 4 -11.05 3.34 -9.88
N TRP A 5 -9.74 3.26 -9.67
CA TRP A 5 -8.82 2.51 -10.51
C TRP A 5 -8.21 1.36 -9.72
N ALA A 6 -8.05 0.22 -10.38
CA ALA A 6 -7.56 -0.99 -9.76
C ALA A 6 -6.03 -1.13 -9.76
N ARG A 7 -5.36 -0.40 -10.65
CA ARG A 7 -3.94 -0.60 -10.98
C ARG A 7 -3.23 0.72 -11.13
N LEU A 8 -1.99 0.77 -10.66
CA LEU A 8 -1.05 1.86 -10.85
C LEU A 8 0.28 1.31 -11.38
N ARG A 9 0.81 1.91 -12.44
CA ARG A 9 2.15 1.60 -12.94
C ARG A 9 3.17 2.48 -12.21
N LEU A 10 4.12 1.85 -11.52
CA LEU A 10 5.17 2.54 -10.80
C LEU A 10 6.37 2.84 -11.72
N PRO A 11 7.18 3.89 -11.41
CA PRO A 11 8.38 4.21 -12.20
C PRO A 11 9.39 3.08 -12.30
N ASN A 12 9.44 2.21 -11.28
CA ASN A 12 10.32 1.04 -11.23
C ASN A 12 9.81 -0.15 -12.09
N GLY A 13 8.75 0.04 -12.88
CA GLY A 13 8.19 -0.99 -13.75
C GLY A 13 7.28 -2.00 -13.03
N GLN A 14 7.05 -1.89 -11.73
CA GLN A 14 6.06 -2.70 -11.03
C GLN A 14 4.64 -2.20 -11.33
N THR A 15 3.68 -3.11 -11.25
CA THR A 15 2.25 -2.78 -11.28
C THR A 15 1.69 -3.00 -9.89
N ALA A 16 1.39 -1.91 -9.19
CA ALA A 16 0.71 -1.95 -7.91
C ALA A 16 -0.78 -2.14 -8.15
N ARG A 17 -1.36 -3.18 -7.56
CA ARG A 17 -2.80 -3.46 -7.61
C ARG A 17 -3.47 -2.93 -6.35
N CYS A 18 -4.75 -3.22 -6.20
CA CYS A 18 -5.52 -2.84 -5.03
C CYS A 18 -6.40 -3.98 -4.55
N ARG A 19 -6.77 -3.91 -3.27
CA ARG A 19 -7.62 -4.86 -2.58
C ARG A 19 -8.97 -5.05 -3.30
N TRP A 20 -9.60 -3.98 -3.76
CA TRP A 20 -10.89 -4.09 -4.47
C TRP A 20 -10.85 -5.03 -5.69
N GLN A 21 -9.74 -5.05 -6.46
CA GLN A 21 -9.58 -5.98 -7.57
C GLN A 21 -9.09 -7.36 -7.11
N GLU A 22 -8.22 -7.40 -6.12
CA GLU A 22 -7.58 -8.62 -5.66
C GLU A 22 -8.51 -9.51 -4.81
N ASP A 23 -9.46 -8.92 -4.07
CA ASP A 23 -10.42 -9.66 -3.25
C ASP A 23 -11.44 -10.47 -4.09
N SER A 24 -11.56 -10.21 -5.39
CA SER A 24 -12.34 -11.04 -6.29
C SER A 24 -11.57 -12.25 -6.85
N MET A 25 -10.30 -12.42 -6.49
CA MET A 25 -9.46 -13.54 -6.94
C MET A 25 -9.33 -14.59 -5.83
N SER A 26 -9.13 -15.86 -6.21
CA SER A 26 -8.85 -16.88 -5.22
C SER A 26 -7.45 -16.73 -4.63
N LEU A 27 -7.27 -17.12 -3.36
CA LEU A 27 -5.96 -17.08 -2.69
C LEU A 27 -4.89 -17.95 -3.37
N LYS A 28 -5.30 -18.95 -4.16
CA LYS A 28 -4.38 -19.83 -4.89
C LYS A 28 -3.85 -19.21 -6.18
N GLU A 29 -4.59 -18.25 -6.74
CA GLU A 29 -4.28 -17.62 -8.03
C GLU A 29 -3.67 -16.23 -7.85
N ILE A 30 -3.85 -15.63 -6.68
CA ILE A 30 -3.42 -14.27 -6.42
C ILE A 30 -1.92 -14.18 -6.12
N ARG A 31 -1.18 -13.54 -7.02
CA ARG A 31 0.10 -12.93 -6.68
C ARG A 31 -0.15 -11.54 -6.11
N MET A 32 -0.32 -11.46 -4.79
CA MET A 32 -0.67 -10.21 -4.09
C MET A 32 0.32 -9.09 -4.43
N SER A 33 -0.23 -7.97 -4.87
CA SER A 33 0.50 -6.77 -5.27
C SER A 33 -0.18 -5.48 -4.82
N ARG A 34 -1.12 -5.61 -3.86
CA ARG A 34 -1.80 -4.50 -3.17
C ARG A 34 -1.00 -3.86 -2.03
N ASN A 35 0.11 -4.47 -1.60
CA ASN A 35 0.93 -3.95 -0.51
C ASN A 35 2.07 -3.10 -1.07
N ILE A 36 2.24 -1.91 -0.49
CA ILE A 36 3.18 -0.91 -0.98
C ILE A 36 4.13 -0.45 0.11
N LYS A 37 5.32 -0.04 -0.32
CA LYS A 37 6.24 0.81 0.43
C LYS A 37 6.19 2.21 -0.17
N PHE A 38 6.04 3.22 0.66
CA PHE A 38 5.95 4.62 0.22
C PHE A 38 6.78 5.53 1.12
N SER A 39 7.16 6.69 0.58
CA SER A 39 7.91 7.71 1.29
C SER A 39 6.98 8.67 2.04
N THR A 40 7.44 9.10 3.22
CA THR A 40 6.82 10.15 4.03
C THR A 40 7.92 11.12 4.48
N GLY A 41 7.54 12.30 5.00
CA GLY A 41 8.51 13.24 5.57
C GLY A 41 9.36 12.65 6.71
N SER A 42 8.84 11.64 7.42
CA SER A 42 9.51 10.96 8.53
C SER A 42 10.19 9.63 8.15
N GLY A 43 10.26 9.29 6.85
CA GLY A 43 10.88 8.05 6.37
C GLY A 43 9.91 7.13 5.64
N GLN A 44 10.22 5.83 5.61
CA GLN A 44 9.45 4.85 4.83
C GLN A 44 8.32 4.23 5.64
N ARG A 45 7.18 4.02 4.99
CA ARG A 45 6.02 3.35 5.56
C ARG A 45 5.44 2.31 4.60
N PHE A 46 4.57 1.48 5.14
CA PHE A 46 3.92 0.40 4.43
C PHE A 46 2.41 0.52 4.54
N ALA A 47 1.69 0.15 3.49
CA ALA A 47 0.23 0.16 3.48
C ALA A 47 -0.34 -0.91 2.53
N GLU A 48 -1.59 -1.31 2.79
CA GLU A 48 -2.43 -2.08 1.88
C GLU A 48 -3.34 -1.13 1.11
N VAL A 49 -3.26 -1.13 -0.23
CA VAL A 49 -4.05 -0.24 -1.09
C VAL A 49 -5.45 -0.80 -1.31
N HIS A 50 -6.48 0.02 -1.07
CA HIS A 50 -7.88 -0.30 -1.36
C HIS A 50 -8.26 -0.02 -2.81
N PHE A 51 -7.94 1.17 -3.29
CA PHE A 51 -8.12 1.62 -4.67
C PHE A 51 -7.34 2.91 -4.94
N TYR A 52 -7.17 3.25 -6.22
CA TYR A 52 -6.62 4.53 -6.66
C TYR A 52 -7.74 5.47 -7.12
N ALA A 53 -7.52 6.78 -7.00
CA ALA A 53 -8.46 7.80 -7.45
C ALA A 53 -7.73 9.05 -7.99
N LEU A 54 -8.43 9.83 -8.81
CA LEU A 54 -8.08 11.21 -9.13
C LEU A 54 -9.02 12.10 -8.33
N ILE A 55 -8.46 13.00 -7.52
CA ILE A 55 -9.23 13.95 -6.70
C ILE A 55 -8.77 15.39 -6.99
N PRO A 56 -9.67 16.37 -7.02
CA PRO A 56 -9.30 17.77 -7.13
C PRO A 56 -8.72 18.25 -5.79
N VAL A 57 -7.51 18.81 -5.81
CA VAL A 57 -6.83 19.43 -4.67
C VAL A 57 -6.36 20.80 -5.12
N HIS A 58 -6.94 21.87 -4.55
CA HIS A 58 -6.67 23.26 -4.95
C HIS A 58 -6.81 23.52 -6.47
N GLY A 59 -7.79 22.90 -7.11
CA GLY A 59 -8.05 23.05 -8.55
C GLY A 59 -7.24 22.14 -9.46
N GLU A 60 -6.27 21.38 -8.93
CA GLU A 60 -5.48 20.42 -9.70
C GLU A 60 -5.95 18.98 -9.44
N LEU A 61 -6.04 18.17 -10.49
CA LEU A 61 -6.28 16.74 -10.32
C LEU A 61 -5.02 16.04 -9.80
N ARG A 62 -5.15 15.38 -8.64
CA ARG A 62 -4.08 14.60 -8.03
C ARG A 62 -4.44 13.12 -7.98
N GLY A 63 -3.49 12.29 -8.38
CA GLY A 63 -3.55 10.85 -8.20
C GLY A 63 -3.28 10.48 -6.74
N VAL A 64 -4.22 9.77 -6.13
CA VAL A 64 -4.10 9.30 -4.75
C VAL A 64 -4.31 7.79 -4.67
N ALA A 65 -3.66 7.17 -3.69
CA ALA A 65 -3.96 5.83 -3.25
C ALA A 65 -4.69 5.89 -1.90
N VAL A 66 -5.86 5.26 -1.82
CA VAL A 66 -6.58 5.08 -0.57
C VAL A 66 -6.12 3.75 0.04
N CYS A 67 -5.60 3.77 1.25
CA CYS A 67 -4.90 2.63 1.82
C CYS A 67 -5.06 2.53 3.35
N SER A 68 -4.99 1.31 3.87
CA SER A 68 -4.85 1.03 5.31
C SER A 68 -3.38 0.96 5.67
N LEU A 69 -2.96 1.73 6.66
CA LEU A 69 -1.58 1.70 7.13
C LEU A 69 -1.26 0.43 7.91
N TYR A 70 -0.06 -0.12 7.69
CA TYR A 70 0.52 -1.05 8.66
C TYR A 70 1.04 -0.28 9.87
N GLY A 71 0.89 -0.87 11.05
CA GLY A 71 1.42 -0.34 12.31
C GLY A 71 2.94 -0.22 12.31
N PRO A 72 3.54 0.34 13.38
CA PRO A 72 5.00 0.42 13.49
C PRO A 72 5.64 -0.98 13.49
N PRO A 73 6.89 -1.11 13.00
CA PRO A 73 7.64 -2.35 13.11
C PRO A 73 7.75 -2.85 14.56
N HIS A 74 7.49 -4.14 14.79
CA HIS A 74 7.66 -4.75 16.09
C HIS A 74 9.16 -4.85 16.43
N PRO A 75 9.66 -4.14 17.45
CA PRO A 75 11.10 -4.01 17.68
C PRO A 75 11.76 -5.34 18.09
N GLY A 76 11.06 -6.17 18.86
CA GLY A 76 11.55 -7.48 19.30
C GLY A 76 11.82 -8.45 18.15
N ILE A 77 10.85 -8.64 17.25
CA ILE A 77 10.96 -9.58 16.12
C ILE A 77 12.04 -9.14 15.13
N TYR A 78 12.15 -7.83 14.85
CA TYR A 78 13.20 -7.34 13.97
C TYR A 78 14.60 -7.69 14.50
N ARG A 79 14.81 -7.59 15.82
CA ARG A 79 16.08 -7.99 16.44
C ARG A 79 16.28 -9.50 16.45
N LEU A 80 15.27 -10.26 16.86
CA LEU A 80 15.33 -11.73 16.95
C LEU A 80 15.52 -12.40 15.58
N SER A 81 15.01 -11.77 14.51
CA SER A 81 15.19 -12.22 13.14
C SER A 81 16.54 -11.81 12.54
N SER A 82 17.51 -11.35 13.34
CA SER A 82 18.79 -10.82 12.83
C SER A 82 18.59 -9.74 11.75
N LYS A 83 17.55 -8.91 11.90
CA LYS A 83 17.15 -7.85 10.97
C LYS A 83 16.64 -8.33 9.61
N THR A 84 16.25 -9.60 9.50
CA THR A 84 15.72 -10.18 8.25
C THR A 84 14.24 -9.85 8.03
N TYR A 85 13.43 -9.81 9.11
CA TYR A 85 11.98 -9.62 8.99
C TYR A 85 11.49 -8.35 9.68
N ILE A 86 10.79 -7.51 8.92
CA ILE A 86 9.98 -6.42 9.47
C ILE A 86 8.57 -6.97 9.68
N THR A 87 8.16 -7.12 10.94
CA THR A 87 6.80 -7.53 11.30
C THR A 87 6.01 -6.31 11.74
N MET A 88 4.80 -6.16 11.23
CA MET A 88 3.91 -5.02 11.53
C MET A 88 2.50 -5.54 11.78
N GLN A 89 1.77 -4.88 12.67
CA GLN A 89 0.37 -5.20 12.89
C GLN A 89 -0.48 -4.65 11.74
N HIS A 90 -1.39 -5.48 11.22
CA HIS A 90 -2.39 -5.05 10.26
C HIS A 90 -3.67 -4.70 11.01
N HIS A 91 -3.96 -3.40 11.14
CA HIS A 91 -5.11 -2.90 11.91
C HIS A 91 -6.46 -3.00 11.18
N ARG A 92 -6.50 -3.59 9.98
CA ARG A 92 -7.71 -3.88 9.19
C ARG A 92 -8.73 -2.73 9.16
N ASP A 93 -8.55 -1.82 8.21
CA ASP A 93 -9.52 -0.76 7.85
C ASP A 93 -9.78 0.31 8.93
N VAL A 94 -9.06 0.29 10.05
CA VAL A 94 -9.15 1.31 11.12
C VAL A 94 -8.33 2.58 10.78
N ASP A 95 -7.24 2.43 10.01
CA ASP A 95 -6.32 3.53 9.67
C ASP A 95 -6.29 3.83 8.15
N VAL A 96 -7.48 4.11 7.58
CA VAL A 96 -7.60 4.43 6.14
C VAL A 96 -7.18 5.87 5.87
N ILE A 97 -6.18 6.04 5.01
CA ILE A 97 -5.68 7.35 4.58
C ILE A 97 -5.61 7.45 3.06
N ALA A 98 -5.59 8.68 2.54
CA ALA A 98 -5.21 8.97 1.16
C ALA A 98 -3.78 9.51 1.11
N ILE A 99 -2.92 8.86 0.31
CA ILE A 99 -1.54 9.31 0.05
C ILE A 99 -1.39 9.75 -1.40
N ASP A 100 -0.44 10.66 -1.69
CA ASP A 100 -0.05 10.95 -3.07
C ASP A 100 0.47 9.65 -3.72
N ALA A 101 -0.13 9.23 -4.83
CA ALA A 101 0.26 8.00 -5.52
C ALA A 101 1.73 8.03 -5.99
N ARG A 102 2.32 9.21 -6.17
CA ARG A 102 3.73 9.40 -6.53
C ARG A 102 4.69 9.13 -5.37
N SER A 103 4.20 9.08 -4.13
CA SER A 103 5.02 8.69 -2.97
C SER A 103 5.31 7.18 -2.93
N ILE A 104 4.61 6.38 -3.74
CA ILE A 104 4.77 4.93 -3.77
C ILE A 104 6.09 4.57 -4.42
N LEU A 105 6.97 3.93 -3.64
CA LEU A 105 8.32 3.54 -4.06
C LEU A 105 8.33 2.17 -4.73
N SER A 106 7.58 1.22 -4.17
CA SER A 106 7.53 -0.16 -4.66
C SER A 106 6.33 -0.93 -4.14
N VAL A 107 5.92 -1.96 -4.88
CA VAL A 107 5.13 -3.07 -4.35
C VAL A 107 6.05 -3.92 -3.46
N VAL A 108 5.52 -4.36 -2.32
CA VAL A 108 6.21 -5.26 -1.39
C VAL A 108 5.40 -6.53 -1.17
N LEU A 109 6.11 -7.63 -0.92
CA LEU A 109 5.48 -8.85 -0.44
C LEU A 109 5.30 -8.74 1.07
N ILE A 110 4.08 -9.00 1.54
CA ILE A 110 3.79 -9.27 2.94
C ILE A 110 3.49 -10.77 3.01
N ALA A 111 4.34 -11.50 3.72
CA ALA A 111 4.13 -12.91 3.96
C ALA A 111 2.89 -13.08 4.87
N PRO A 112 1.94 -13.98 4.54
CA PRO A 112 0.78 -14.28 5.37
C PRO A 112 1.16 -14.99 6.68
#